data_AF-A0A6L9ZK65-F1
#
_entry.id   AF-A0A6L9ZK65-F1
#
_cell.length_a   1.000
_cell.length_b   1.000
_cell.length_c   1.000
_cell.angle_alpha   90.00
_cell.angle_beta   90.00
_cell.angle_gamma   90.00
#
_symmetry.space_group_name_H-M   'P 1'
#
loop_
_entity.id
_entity.type
_entity.pdbx_description
1 polymer ?
#
loop_
_entity_poly.entity_id
_entity_poly.type
_entity_poly.pdbx_seq_one_letter_code
_entity_poly.pdbx_strand_id
1 'polypeptide(L)'
;MSECYPVLKIPKKILDIDVHIPEIKIPEATVPLRTKKPVKPLMSKLIKPKKLKFILISLGVFFLSIFIPMPYGAIVLALGFILGVFFYFYNEFNYTTKKTEHDSALRQYEQALKQWQNQELATTNSHSQILTNQIDFIQRNKVIEHYKHRFNQLEVLSPTPGSSAPKGRTEFSFYDKLNRYFPGQILIDYKMVKYVEYPYTPDFILHLPAWNLYVDIEIDEPYDAKKKKPTHCIDVPKDTNRDDFFLEKNWIVIRFAEEQIVESPKSCCKFIASVVSKLTGQTLPGELKDVPRLKDVPRWNTKKAKRMARKKYRNYY
;
A
#
# COMPACT_ATOMS: atom_id res chain seq x y z
N MET A 1 -19.10 -4.49 -32.27
CA MET A 1 -19.92 -4.24 -31.06
C MET A 1 -19.71 -5.39 -30.10
N SER A 2 -19.75 -5.17 -28.78
CA SER A 2 -19.64 -6.28 -27.81
C SER A 2 -20.79 -7.27 -28.01
N GLU A 3 -20.47 -8.57 -28.06
CA GLU A 3 -21.45 -9.65 -28.21
C GLU A 3 -22.10 -10.04 -26.87
N CYS A 4 -21.52 -9.61 -25.75
CA CYS A 4 -21.96 -9.94 -24.40
C CYS A 4 -22.09 -8.69 -23.51
N TYR A 5 -22.91 -8.82 -22.47
CA TYR A 5 -22.93 -7.97 -21.28
C TYR A 5 -21.88 -8.44 -20.25
N PRO A 6 -21.34 -7.57 -19.38
CA PRO A 6 -21.59 -6.14 -19.34
C PRO A 6 -20.99 -5.42 -20.56
N VAL A 7 -21.69 -4.43 -21.09
CA VAL A 7 -21.18 -3.57 -22.16
C VAL A 7 -20.56 -2.34 -21.50
N LEU A 8 -19.28 -2.08 -21.76
CA LEU A 8 -18.59 -0.87 -21.33
C LEU A 8 -18.16 -0.06 -22.54
N LYS A 9 -18.54 1.22 -22.57
CA LYS A 9 -18.06 2.18 -23.56
C LYS A 9 -17.48 3.39 -22.83
N ILE A 10 -16.26 3.78 -23.20
CA ILE A 10 -15.56 4.93 -22.62
C ILE A 10 -15.31 5.93 -23.74
N PRO A 11 -15.65 7.23 -23.56
CA PRO A 11 -15.35 8.29 -24.52
C PRO A 11 -13.85 8.34 -24.86
N LYS A 12 -13.54 8.55 -26.14
CA LYS A 12 -12.15 8.65 -26.60
C LYS A 12 -11.37 9.74 -25.84
N LYS A 13 -12.00 10.90 -25.58
CA LYS A 13 -11.39 12.00 -24.83
C LYS A 13 -10.98 11.62 -23.40
N ILE A 14 -11.65 10.65 -22.78
CA ILE A 14 -11.27 10.12 -21.46
C ILE A 14 -10.11 9.12 -21.60
N LEU A 15 -10.10 8.30 -22.65
CA LEU A 15 -9.00 7.37 -22.94
C LEU A 15 -7.70 8.08 -23.32
N ASP A 16 -7.79 9.23 -23.97
CA ASP A 16 -6.67 10.06 -24.41
C ASP A 16 -6.07 10.93 -23.28
N ILE A 17 -6.57 10.82 -22.04
CA ILE A 17 -5.95 11.48 -20.88
C ILE A 17 -4.61 10.79 -20.60
N ASP A 18 -3.54 11.39 -21.13
CA ASP A 18 -2.18 10.87 -21.01
C ASP A 18 -1.64 10.92 -19.58
N VAL A 19 -0.82 9.93 -19.22
CA VAL A 19 -0.33 9.64 -17.87
C VAL A 19 1.01 10.33 -17.60
N HIS A 20 1.33 11.43 -18.28
CA HIS A 20 2.65 12.04 -18.12
C HIS A 20 2.80 12.64 -16.72
N ILE A 21 3.60 11.96 -15.89
CA ILE A 21 3.87 12.35 -14.50
C ILE A 21 4.90 13.47 -14.54
N PRO A 22 4.58 14.70 -14.06
CA PRO A 22 5.57 15.76 -14.01
C PRO A 22 6.73 15.36 -13.09
N GLU A 23 7.96 15.69 -13.50
CA GLU A 23 9.18 15.38 -12.76
C GLU A 23 9.21 16.16 -11.43
N ILE A 24 9.33 15.46 -10.30
CA ILE A 24 9.23 16.07 -8.96
C ILE A 24 10.60 16.12 -8.31
N LYS A 25 11.01 17.32 -7.87
CA LYS A 25 12.18 17.51 -7.01
C LYS A 25 11.89 16.91 -5.62
N ILE A 26 12.69 15.93 -5.24
CA ILE A 26 12.59 15.23 -3.95
C ILE A 26 13.15 16.16 -2.85
N PRO A 27 12.44 16.39 -1.74
CA PRO A 27 12.98 17.13 -0.61
C PRO A 27 14.19 16.39 -0.02
N GLU A 28 15.24 17.14 0.33
CA GLU A 28 16.42 16.58 0.99
C GLU A 28 16.03 15.94 2.33
N ALA A 29 16.40 14.68 2.53
CA ALA A 29 16.05 13.94 3.73
C ALA A 29 16.80 14.50 4.94
N THR A 30 16.08 14.81 6.02
CA THR A 30 16.69 15.20 7.30
C THR A 30 17.35 13.98 7.93
N VAL A 31 18.69 14.02 8.09
CA VAL A 31 19.47 12.94 8.68
C VAL A 31 19.01 12.68 10.12
N PRO A 32 18.61 11.45 10.49
CA PRO A 32 18.21 11.14 11.85
C PRO A 32 19.38 11.31 12.83
N LEU A 33 19.06 11.74 14.07
CA LEU A 33 20.03 11.89 15.16
C LEU A 33 20.73 10.56 15.45
N ARG A 34 22.03 10.47 15.12
CA ARG A 34 22.86 9.28 15.38
C ARG A 34 23.11 9.08 16.87
N THR A 35 23.01 7.82 17.30
CA THR A 35 23.43 7.43 18.65
C THR A 35 24.95 7.45 18.76
N LYS A 36 25.49 7.82 19.93
CA LYS A 36 26.93 7.90 20.15
C LYS A 36 27.57 6.51 20.06
N LYS A 37 28.60 6.39 19.23
CA LYS A 37 29.38 5.16 19.07
C LYS A 37 30.04 4.75 20.40
N PRO A 38 30.04 3.45 20.78
CA PRO A 38 30.75 2.97 21.95
C PRO A 38 32.24 3.31 21.90
N VAL A 39 32.82 3.64 23.07
CA VAL A 39 34.24 4.01 23.19
C VAL A 39 35.06 2.78 23.53
N LYS A 40 36.16 2.56 22.81
CA LYS A 40 37.05 1.43 23.07
C LYS A 40 37.78 1.62 24.41
N PRO A 41 37.80 0.62 25.31
CA PRO A 41 38.53 0.71 26.56
C PRO A 41 40.03 0.85 26.30
N LEU A 42 40.67 1.85 26.90
CA LEU A 42 42.13 1.98 26.85
C LEU A 42 42.78 0.96 27.77
N MET A 43 43.82 0.29 27.28
CA MET A 43 44.68 -0.51 28.13
C MET A 43 45.64 0.43 28.87
N SER A 44 45.51 0.50 30.20
CA SER A 44 46.55 1.12 31.03
C SER A 44 47.86 0.35 30.85
N LYS A 45 49.03 1.02 30.95
CA LYS A 45 50.35 0.37 30.78
C LYS A 45 50.56 -0.72 31.85
N LEU A 46 50.09 -1.93 31.57
CA LEU A 46 50.25 -3.12 32.39
C LEU A 46 51.63 -3.70 32.12
N ILE A 47 52.55 -3.50 33.06
CA ILE A 47 53.88 -4.09 33.00
C ILE A 47 53.80 -5.48 33.60
N LYS A 48 53.91 -6.51 32.77
CA LYS A 48 54.02 -7.90 33.25
C LYS A 48 55.26 -8.03 34.14
N PRO A 49 55.14 -8.57 35.37
CA PRO A 49 56.31 -8.78 36.21
C PRO A 49 57.28 -9.74 35.50
N LYS A 50 58.50 -9.26 35.22
CA LYS A 50 59.54 -10.10 34.60
C LYS A 50 60.19 -10.97 35.67
N LYS A 51 60.23 -12.30 35.46
CA LYS A 51 60.93 -13.25 36.32
C LYS A 51 62.39 -12.84 36.61
N LEU A 52 63.04 -12.19 35.64
CA LEU A 52 64.42 -11.68 35.77
C LEU A 52 64.60 -10.63 36.89
N LYS A 53 63.61 -9.75 37.14
CA LYS A 53 63.71 -8.75 38.21
C LYS A 53 63.60 -9.38 39.60
N PHE A 54 62.78 -10.42 39.74
CA PHE A 54 62.68 -11.20 40.97
C PHE A 54 63.99 -11.95 41.26
N ILE A 55 64.61 -12.54 40.24
CA ILE A 55 65.93 -13.18 40.34
C ILE A 55 67.00 -12.17 40.81
N LEU A 56 67.03 -10.97 40.23
CA LEU A 56 67.99 -9.92 40.60
C LEU A 56 67.81 -9.42 42.05
N ILE A 57 66.58 -9.24 42.51
CA ILE A 57 66.30 -8.86 43.91
C ILE A 57 66.74 -9.97 44.87
N SER A 58 66.44 -11.24 44.53
CA SER A 58 66.84 -12.39 45.33
C SER A 58 68.37 -12.55 45.42
N LEU A 59 69.08 -12.31 44.31
CA LEU A 59 70.55 -12.25 44.28
C LEU A 59 71.11 -11.10 45.12
N GLY A 60 70.49 -9.92 45.08
CA GLY A 60 70.91 -8.78 45.90
C GLY A 60 70.78 -9.04 47.40
N VAL A 61 69.65 -9.63 47.83
CA VAL A 61 69.43 -10.05 49.22
C VAL A 61 70.44 -11.12 49.63
N PHE A 62 70.78 -12.04 48.72
CA PHE A 62 71.79 -13.06 48.95
C PHE A 62 73.17 -12.45 49.23
N PHE A 63 73.65 -11.53 48.38
CA PHE A 63 74.95 -10.87 48.59
C PHE A 63 75.01 -10.03 49.87
N LEU A 64 73.92 -9.36 50.24
CA LEU A 64 73.82 -8.58 51.49
C LEU A 64 73.92 -9.47 52.73
N SER A 65 73.44 -10.70 52.67
CA SER A 65 73.46 -11.63 53.81
C SER A 65 74.86 -12.15 54.18
N ILE A 66 75.82 -12.12 53.23
CA ILE A 66 77.19 -12.61 53.42
C ILE A 66 77.96 -11.80 54.48
N PHE A 67 77.58 -10.53 54.68
CA PHE A 67 78.23 -9.62 55.62
C PHE A 67 77.64 -9.66 57.05
N ILE A 68 76.65 -10.52 57.31
CA ILE A 68 75.95 -10.60 58.59
C ILE A 68 76.39 -11.88 59.33
N PRO A 69 76.84 -11.80 60.60
CA PRO A 69 77.25 -12.98 61.37
C PRO A 69 76.15 -14.04 61.49
N MET A 70 76.53 -15.31 61.45
CA MET A 70 75.62 -16.42 61.74
C MET A 70 75.16 -16.36 63.21
N PRO A 71 73.85 -16.54 63.51
CA PRO A 71 72.75 -17.06 62.67
C PRO A 71 71.89 -16.00 61.96
N TYR A 72 72.13 -14.72 62.19
CA TYR A 72 71.25 -13.63 61.74
C TYR A 72 71.18 -13.50 60.20
N GLY A 73 72.28 -13.81 59.50
CA GLY A 73 72.31 -13.82 58.03
C GLY A 73 71.31 -14.81 57.40
N ALA A 74 71.11 -15.99 58.00
CA ALA A 74 70.16 -16.99 57.52
C ALA A 74 68.70 -16.55 57.70
N ILE A 75 68.38 -15.84 58.78
CA ILE A 75 67.04 -15.29 59.04
C ILE A 75 66.71 -14.19 58.01
N VAL A 76 67.68 -13.31 57.72
CA VAL A 76 67.52 -12.25 56.71
C VAL A 76 67.29 -12.83 55.30
N LEU A 77 68.01 -13.89 54.94
CA LEU A 77 67.79 -14.63 53.69
C LEU A 77 66.38 -15.21 53.60
N ALA A 78 65.93 -15.91 54.65
CA ALA A 78 64.62 -16.54 54.68
C ALA A 78 63.49 -15.52 54.59
N LEU A 79 63.57 -14.42 55.37
CA LEU A 79 62.58 -13.33 55.33
C LEU A 79 62.57 -12.61 53.98
N GLY A 80 63.74 -12.32 53.41
CA GLY A 80 63.83 -11.67 52.10
C GLY A 80 63.30 -12.56 50.97
N PHE A 81 63.52 -13.87 51.04
CA PHE A 81 62.93 -14.83 50.11
C PHE A 81 61.40 -14.86 50.22
N ILE A 82 60.86 -14.97 51.44
CA ILE A 82 59.41 -14.95 51.67
C ILE A 82 58.78 -13.65 51.16
N LEU A 83 59.38 -12.49 51.49
CA LEU A 83 58.90 -11.18 51.02
C LEU A 83 58.98 -11.05 49.50
N GLY A 84 60.05 -11.54 48.88
CA GLY A 84 60.19 -11.56 47.44
C GLY A 84 59.12 -12.41 46.77
N VAL A 85 58.89 -13.63 47.28
CA VAL A 85 57.88 -14.55 46.77
C VAL A 85 56.49 -13.92 46.92
N PHE A 86 56.18 -13.35 48.08
CA PHE A 86 54.95 -12.61 48.31
C PHE A 86 54.77 -11.45 47.34
N PHE A 87 55.81 -10.63 47.13
CA PHE A 87 55.78 -9.51 46.18
C PHE A 87 55.59 -9.96 44.74
N TYR A 88 56.21 -11.08 44.34
CA TYR A 88 56.01 -11.67 43.02
C TYR A 88 54.54 -12.11 42.82
N PHE A 89 53.99 -12.89 43.76
CA PHE A 89 52.60 -13.34 43.69
C PHE A 89 51.60 -12.19 43.77
N TYR A 90 51.84 -11.18 44.60
CA TYR A 90 51.02 -9.97 44.68
C TYR A 90 50.98 -9.22 43.33
N ASN A 91 52.13 -9.06 42.66
CA ASN A 91 52.19 -8.42 41.36
C ASN A 91 51.59 -9.26 40.24
N GLU A 92 51.79 -10.59 40.25
CA GLU A 92 51.19 -11.50 39.27
C GLU A 92 49.67 -11.54 39.41
N PHE A 93 49.17 -11.55 40.66
CA PHE A 93 47.74 -11.47 40.96
C PHE A 93 47.14 -10.15 40.45
N ASN A 94 47.73 -9.02 40.83
CA ASN A 94 47.28 -7.70 40.37
C ASN A 94 47.33 -7.53 38.85
N TYR A 95 48.37 -8.08 38.19
CA TYR A 95 48.48 -8.08 36.74
C TYR A 95 47.34 -8.92 36.11
N THR A 96 47.10 -10.10 36.64
CA THR A 96 46.05 -11.01 36.15
C THR A 96 44.67 -10.39 36.32
N THR A 97 44.33 -9.87 37.50
CA THR A 97 43.04 -9.23 37.76
C THR A 97 42.77 -8.06 36.80
N LYS A 98 43.74 -7.14 36.67
CA LYS A 98 43.61 -6.00 35.74
C LYS A 98 43.52 -6.42 34.28
N LYS A 99 44.21 -7.50 33.88
CA LYS A 99 44.10 -8.07 32.54
C LYS A 99 42.70 -8.65 32.33
N THR A 100 42.18 -9.41 33.28
CA THR A 100 40.82 -9.99 33.21
C THR A 100 39.74 -8.91 33.17
N GLU A 101 39.89 -7.82 33.93
CA GLU A 101 39.03 -6.64 33.87
C GLU A 101 39.07 -5.99 32.48
N HIS A 102 40.26 -5.79 31.91
CA HIS A 102 40.43 -5.25 30.57
C HIS A 102 39.82 -6.15 29.49
N ASP A 103 40.07 -7.47 29.56
CA ASP A 103 39.50 -8.45 28.64
C ASP A 103 37.96 -8.50 28.74
N SER A 104 37.42 -8.34 29.96
CA SER A 104 35.98 -8.22 30.18
C SER A 104 35.40 -6.94 29.59
N ALA A 105 36.05 -5.80 29.81
CA ALA A 105 35.67 -4.51 29.24
C ALA A 105 35.73 -4.54 27.70
N LEU A 106 36.72 -5.23 27.13
CA LEU A 106 36.84 -5.40 25.69
C LEU A 106 35.67 -6.22 25.12
N ARG A 107 35.27 -7.32 25.78
CA ARG A 107 34.10 -8.11 25.38
C ARG A 107 32.80 -7.29 25.46
N GLN A 108 32.63 -6.50 26.53
CA GLN A 108 31.47 -5.60 26.66
C GLN A 108 31.45 -4.54 25.55
N TYR A 109 32.61 -3.97 25.22
CA TYR A 109 32.76 -3.04 24.10
C TYR A 109 32.40 -3.70 22.76
N GLU A 110 32.86 -4.92 22.48
CA GLU A 110 32.54 -5.64 21.24
C GLU A 110 31.03 -5.93 21.12
N GLN A 111 30.39 -6.33 22.22
CA GLN A 111 28.93 -6.53 22.26
C GLN A 111 28.18 -5.22 22.03
N ALA A 112 28.58 -4.14 22.72
CA ALA A 112 27.99 -2.82 22.56
C ALA A 112 28.18 -2.29 21.13
N LEU A 113 29.35 -2.52 20.52
CA LEU A 113 29.64 -2.14 19.14
C LEU A 113 28.73 -2.88 18.16
N LYS A 114 28.56 -4.21 18.34
CA LYS A 114 27.67 -5.02 17.51
C LYS A 114 26.22 -4.58 17.64
N GLN A 115 25.76 -4.31 18.86
CA GLN A 115 24.41 -3.78 19.11
C GLN A 115 24.21 -2.42 18.46
N TRP A 116 25.17 -1.51 18.61
CA TRP A 116 25.14 -0.19 17.99
C TRP A 116 25.10 -0.29 16.45
N GLN A 117 25.91 -1.17 15.85
CA GLN A 117 25.89 -1.42 14.39
C GLN A 117 24.53 -1.95 13.91
N ASN A 118 23.93 -2.90 14.63
CA ASN A 118 22.62 -3.44 14.29
C ASN A 118 21.51 -2.38 14.43
N GLN A 119 21.57 -1.55 15.47
CA GLN A 119 20.63 -0.44 15.68
C GLN A 119 20.77 0.63 14.58
N GLU A 120 21.98 0.99 14.20
CA GLU A 120 22.24 1.95 13.12
C GLU A 120 21.71 1.43 11.78
N LEU A 121 21.93 0.14 11.48
CA LEU A 121 21.40 -0.50 10.28
C LEU A 121 19.86 -0.54 10.28
N ALA A 122 19.25 -0.94 11.41
CA ALA A 122 17.80 -0.96 11.55
C ALA A 122 17.19 0.44 11.38
N THR A 123 17.80 1.45 12.01
CA THR A 123 17.36 2.85 11.91
C THR A 123 17.45 3.36 10.48
N THR A 124 18.56 3.09 9.79
CA THR A 124 18.75 3.45 8.38
C THR A 124 17.70 2.80 7.48
N ASN A 125 17.45 1.50 7.66
CA ASN A 125 16.46 0.76 6.86
C ASN A 125 15.04 1.27 7.09
N SER A 126 14.63 1.45 8.35
CA SER A 126 13.30 2.00 8.68
C SER A 126 13.12 3.41 8.14
N HIS A 127 14.14 4.27 8.26
CA HIS A 127 14.08 5.63 7.73
C HIS A 127 13.95 5.64 6.20
N SER A 128 14.73 4.79 5.50
CA SER A 128 14.62 4.63 4.04
C SER A 128 13.22 4.19 3.63
N GLN A 129 12.63 3.22 4.33
CA GLN A 129 11.26 2.76 4.03
C GLN A 129 10.22 3.86 4.24
N ILE A 130 10.32 4.63 5.33
CA ILE A 130 9.41 5.76 5.60
C ILE A 130 9.53 6.80 4.46
N LEU A 131 10.75 7.15 4.07
CA LEU A 131 11.00 8.11 2.99
C LEU A 131 10.42 7.61 1.66
N THR A 132 10.65 6.34 1.30
CA THR A 132 10.08 5.73 0.09
C THR A 132 8.56 5.79 0.11
N ASN A 133 7.92 5.37 1.20
CA ASN A 133 6.46 5.40 1.32
C ASN A 133 5.90 6.84 1.23
N GLN A 134 6.58 7.82 1.80
CA GLN A 134 6.20 9.24 1.71
C GLN A 134 6.34 9.75 0.27
N ILE A 135 7.43 9.42 -0.42
CA ILE A 135 7.66 9.78 -1.83
C ILE A 135 6.57 9.16 -2.70
N ASP A 136 6.30 7.87 -2.55
CA ASP A 136 5.27 7.15 -3.31
C ASP A 136 3.88 7.77 -3.08
N PHE A 137 3.55 8.14 -1.84
CA PHE A 137 2.31 8.83 -1.50
C PHE A 137 2.20 10.21 -2.18
N ILE A 138 3.26 11.02 -2.12
CA ILE A 138 3.30 12.34 -2.75
C ILE A 138 3.17 12.21 -4.27
N GLN A 139 3.91 11.29 -4.89
CA GLN A 139 3.85 11.02 -6.32
C GLN A 139 2.44 10.60 -6.72
N ARG A 140 1.84 9.63 -6.01
CA ARG A 140 0.48 9.16 -6.28
C ARG A 140 -0.54 10.29 -6.19
N ASN A 141 -0.47 11.13 -5.17
CA ASN A 141 -1.41 12.25 -5.02
C ASN A 141 -1.24 13.28 -6.13
N LYS A 142 -0.02 13.61 -6.53
CA LYS A 142 0.21 14.54 -7.65
C LYS A 142 -0.31 13.99 -8.97
N VAL A 143 -0.16 12.69 -9.22
CA VAL A 143 -0.76 12.02 -10.39
C VAL A 143 -2.28 12.12 -10.34
N ILE A 144 -2.90 11.82 -9.19
CA ILE A 144 -4.35 11.93 -9.00
C ILE A 144 -4.83 13.35 -9.27
N GLU A 145 -4.17 14.37 -8.71
CA GLU A 145 -4.53 15.77 -8.93
C GLU A 145 -4.34 16.20 -10.40
N HIS A 146 -3.29 15.72 -11.07
CA HIS A 146 -3.11 15.94 -12.50
C HIS A 146 -4.29 15.36 -13.29
N TYR A 147 -4.70 14.13 -13.00
CA TYR A 147 -5.83 13.51 -13.67
C TYR A 147 -7.12 14.28 -13.41
N LYS A 148 -7.42 14.63 -12.16
CA LYS A 148 -8.60 15.46 -11.82
C LYS A 148 -8.64 16.74 -12.64
N HIS A 149 -7.50 17.42 -12.75
CA HIS A 149 -7.40 18.63 -13.57
C HIS A 149 -7.74 18.34 -15.04
N ARG A 150 -7.22 17.26 -15.64
CA ARG A 150 -7.54 16.87 -17.02
C ARG A 150 -9.02 16.52 -17.22
N PHE A 151 -9.62 15.79 -16.28
CA PHE A 151 -11.05 15.50 -16.29
C PHE A 151 -11.91 16.77 -16.18
N ASN A 152 -11.51 17.73 -15.33
CA ASN A 152 -12.21 19.01 -15.16
C ASN A 152 -12.13 19.92 -16.40
N GLN A 153 -11.22 19.64 -17.35
CA GLN A 153 -11.16 20.33 -18.64
C GLN A 153 -12.15 19.77 -19.68
N LEU A 154 -12.79 18.63 -19.41
CA LEU A 154 -13.79 18.07 -20.31
C LEU A 154 -15.09 18.86 -20.23
N GLU A 155 -15.64 19.22 -21.40
CA GLU A 155 -17.00 19.72 -21.49
C GLU A 155 -17.97 18.56 -21.26
N VAL A 156 -18.64 18.55 -20.13
CA VAL A 156 -19.58 17.49 -19.73
C VAL A 156 -20.96 18.09 -19.58
N LEU A 157 -21.94 17.49 -20.25
CA LEU A 157 -23.33 17.92 -20.12
C LEU A 157 -23.92 17.34 -18.84
N SER A 158 -24.31 18.21 -17.91
CA SER A 158 -24.99 17.80 -16.68
C SER A 158 -26.42 17.36 -16.96
N PRO A 159 -26.93 16.34 -16.24
CA PRO A 159 -28.32 15.95 -16.35
C PRO A 159 -29.21 16.91 -15.57
N THR A 160 -30.52 16.85 -15.83
CA THR A 160 -31.53 17.65 -15.14
C THR A 160 -32.52 16.75 -14.41
N PRO A 161 -33.00 17.12 -13.20
CA PRO A 161 -33.97 16.31 -12.47
C PRO A 161 -35.36 16.32 -13.15
N GLY A 162 -36.18 15.33 -12.82
CA GLY A 162 -37.59 15.27 -13.23
C GLY A 162 -37.86 14.38 -14.44
N SER A 163 -37.30 13.17 -14.45
CA SER A 163 -37.77 12.12 -15.37
C SER A 163 -39.08 11.49 -14.89
N SER A 164 -39.94 11.16 -15.85
CA SER A 164 -41.20 10.42 -15.64
C SER A 164 -41.14 8.99 -16.19
N ALA A 165 -39.93 8.48 -16.49
CA ALA A 165 -39.76 7.13 -16.99
C ALA A 165 -40.25 6.10 -15.96
N PRO A 166 -41.05 5.09 -16.36
CA PRO A 166 -41.46 4.04 -15.45
C PRO A 166 -40.25 3.25 -14.94
N LYS A 167 -40.16 3.04 -13.63
CA LYS A 167 -39.16 2.15 -13.03
C LYS A 167 -39.73 0.75 -12.84
N GLY A 168 -38.94 -0.26 -13.16
CA GLY A 168 -39.20 -1.64 -12.83
C GLY A 168 -38.80 -2.01 -11.40
N ARG A 169 -39.07 -3.28 -11.04
CA ARG A 169 -38.77 -3.83 -9.72
C ARG A 169 -37.27 -4.03 -9.50
N THR A 170 -36.56 -4.42 -10.55
CA THR A 170 -35.13 -4.74 -10.50
C THR A 170 -34.33 -3.49 -10.17
N GLU A 171 -34.69 -2.36 -10.76
CA GLU A 171 -34.10 -1.04 -10.53
C GLU A 171 -34.19 -0.65 -9.06
N PHE A 172 -35.36 -0.82 -8.43
CA PHE A 172 -35.52 -0.51 -7.01
C PHE A 172 -34.55 -1.33 -6.13
N SER A 173 -34.45 -2.64 -6.38
CA SER A 173 -33.57 -3.52 -5.59
C SER A 173 -32.08 -3.24 -5.83
N PHE A 174 -31.69 -2.81 -7.04
CA PHE A 174 -30.31 -2.54 -7.38
C PHE A 174 -29.84 -1.19 -6.85
N TYR A 175 -30.75 -0.20 -6.77
CA TYR A 175 -30.46 1.11 -6.17
C TYR A 175 -29.84 0.97 -4.77
N ASP A 176 -30.42 0.14 -3.90
CA ASP A 176 -29.91 -0.08 -2.55
C ASP A 176 -28.47 -0.64 -2.55
N LYS A 177 -28.15 -1.50 -3.52
CA LYS A 177 -26.80 -2.06 -3.68
C LYS A 177 -25.83 -1.00 -4.19
N LEU A 178 -26.23 -0.20 -5.17
CA LEU A 178 -25.43 0.90 -5.67
C LEU A 178 -25.16 1.93 -4.56
N ASN A 179 -26.20 2.37 -3.84
CA ASN A 179 -26.07 3.38 -2.79
C ASN A 179 -25.22 2.91 -1.60
N ARG A 180 -25.15 1.59 -1.33
CA ARG A 180 -24.21 1.03 -0.35
C ARG A 180 -22.75 1.27 -0.72
N TYR A 181 -22.39 1.14 -2.01
CA TYR A 181 -20.99 1.23 -2.47
C TYR A 181 -20.62 2.60 -3.03
N PHE A 182 -21.61 3.41 -3.42
CA PHE A 182 -21.47 4.75 -3.99
C PHE A 182 -22.40 5.75 -3.26
N PRO A 183 -22.26 5.90 -1.93
CA PRO A 183 -23.21 6.66 -1.12
C PRO A 183 -23.27 8.13 -1.55
N GLY A 184 -24.47 8.62 -1.86
CA GLY A 184 -24.70 10.00 -2.29
C GLY A 184 -24.20 10.33 -3.70
N GLN A 185 -23.75 9.34 -4.47
CA GLN A 185 -23.23 9.52 -5.82
C GLN A 185 -24.17 9.00 -6.91
N ILE A 186 -25.24 8.31 -6.54
CA ILE A 186 -26.21 7.73 -7.46
C ILE A 186 -27.39 8.68 -7.64
N LEU A 187 -27.59 9.17 -8.85
CA LEU A 187 -28.74 9.96 -9.24
C LEU A 187 -29.77 9.08 -9.96
N ILE A 188 -31.04 9.28 -9.62
CA ILE A 188 -32.22 8.63 -10.21
C ILE A 188 -33.24 9.70 -10.56
N ASP A 189 -34.12 9.42 -11.54
CA ASP A 189 -35.13 10.39 -12.02
C ASP A 189 -34.53 11.63 -12.68
N TYR A 190 -33.37 11.46 -13.32
CA TYR A 190 -32.70 12.49 -14.11
C TYR A 190 -32.82 12.21 -15.60
N LYS A 191 -32.78 13.28 -16.40
CA LYS A 191 -32.93 13.25 -17.85
C LYS A 191 -31.99 14.24 -18.53
N MET A 192 -31.66 13.95 -19.78
CA MET A 192 -30.82 14.81 -20.63
C MET A 192 -31.71 15.74 -21.46
N VAL A 193 -31.98 16.96 -20.96
CA VAL A 193 -33.04 17.86 -21.48
C VAL A 193 -32.62 18.73 -22.66
N LYS A 194 -31.33 18.79 -23.00
CA LYS A 194 -30.92 19.67 -24.09
C LYS A 194 -31.22 19.01 -25.46
N TYR A 195 -32.22 19.56 -26.16
CA TYR A 195 -32.47 19.47 -27.62
C TYR A 195 -33.30 18.30 -28.19
N VAL A 196 -34.15 17.62 -27.41
CA VAL A 196 -35.05 16.60 -27.98
C VAL A 196 -36.44 16.61 -27.35
N GLU A 197 -37.45 16.37 -28.18
CA GLU A 197 -38.86 16.16 -27.77
C GLU A 197 -39.01 14.95 -26.83
N TYR A 198 -38.05 14.01 -26.88
CA TYR A 198 -37.98 12.82 -26.04
C TYR A 198 -36.60 12.71 -25.38
N PRO A 199 -36.38 13.27 -24.18
CA PRO A 199 -35.09 13.25 -23.52
C PRO A 199 -34.69 11.83 -23.09
N TYR A 200 -33.41 11.49 -23.26
CA TYR A 200 -32.88 10.23 -22.74
C TYR A 200 -32.87 10.25 -21.21
N THR A 201 -33.34 9.16 -20.61
CA THR A 201 -33.40 8.94 -19.17
C THR A 201 -32.58 7.68 -18.84
N PRO A 202 -31.40 7.84 -18.24
CA PRO A 202 -30.65 6.76 -17.60
C PRO A 202 -31.46 6.02 -16.54
N ASP A 203 -31.24 4.71 -16.38
CA ASP A 203 -31.80 3.97 -15.23
C ASP A 203 -31.13 4.45 -13.93
N PHE A 204 -29.79 4.55 -13.95
CA PHE A 204 -29.00 5.19 -12.90
C PHE A 204 -27.89 6.03 -13.49
N ILE A 205 -27.51 7.07 -12.76
CA ILE A 205 -26.35 7.87 -13.06
C ILE A 205 -25.41 7.79 -11.87
N LEU A 206 -24.19 7.31 -12.06
CA LEU A 206 -23.13 7.51 -11.08
C LEU A 206 -22.41 8.82 -11.40
N HIS A 207 -22.50 9.78 -10.48
CA HIS A 207 -21.85 11.08 -10.58
C HIS A 207 -20.69 11.18 -9.58
N LEU A 208 -19.50 11.43 -10.12
CA LEU A 208 -18.25 11.60 -9.38
C LEU A 208 -17.79 13.06 -9.53
N PRO A 209 -18.27 13.99 -8.67
CA PRO A 209 -18.05 15.43 -8.85
C PRO A 209 -16.58 15.83 -8.79
N ALA A 210 -15.77 15.17 -7.96
CA ALA A 210 -14.33 15.42 -7.84
C ALA A 210 -13.54 15.11 -9.14
N TRP A 211 -14.17 14.40 -10.07
CA TRP A 211 -13.60 13.98 -11.34
C TRP A 211 -14.40 14.51 -12.53
N ASN A 212 -15.39 15.39 -12.31
CA ASN A 212 -16.31 15.85 -13.36
C ASN A 212 -16.81 14.69 -14.26
N LEU A 213 -17.12 13.54 -13.64
CA LEU A 213 -17.34 12.29 -14.35
C LEU A 213 -18.74 11.76 -14.10
N TYR A 214 -19.40 11.38 -15.19
CA TYR A 214 -20.71 10.73 -15.17
C TYR A 214 -20.64 9.37 -15.84
N VAL A 215 -21.33 8.40 -15.25
CA VAL A 215 -21.50 7.06 -15.80
C VAL A 215 -23.00 6.81 -15.94
N ASP A 216 -23.44 6.60 -17.18
CA ASP A 216 -24.76 6.05 -17.53
C ASP A 216 -24.76 4.55 -17.20
N ILE A 217 -25.63 4.13 -16.29
CA ILE A 217 -25.76 2.73 -15.88
C ILE A 217 -27.16 2.26 -16.28
N GLU A 218 -27.18 1.23 -17.12
CA GLU A 218 -28.39 0.72 -17.78
C GLU A 218 -28.61 -0.76 -17.45
N ILE A 219 -29.88 -1.12 -17.29
CA ILE A 219 -30.35 -2.49 -17.11
C ILE A 219 -31.14 -2.89 -18.35
N ASP A 220 -30.53 -3.71 -19.19
CA ASP A 220 -31.17 -4.19 -20.41
C ASP A 220 -32.00 -5.44 -20.11
N GLU A 221 -33.31 -5.36 -20.29
CA GLU A 221 -34.16 -6.55 -20.25
C GLU A 221 -34.41 -7.10 -21.66
N PRO A 222 -34.58 -8.41 -21.82
CA PRO A 222 -34.80 -9.01 -23.15
C PRO A 222 -36.17 -8.69 -23.73
N TYR A 223 -37.15 -8.36 -22.90
CA TYR A 223 -38.49 -7.96 -23.32
C TYR A 223 -39.21 -7.19 -22.21
N ASP A 224 -40.11 -6.29 -22.59
CA ASP A 224 -40.97 -5.53 -21.67
C ASP A 224 -41.84 -6.47 -20.80
N ALA A 225 -41.89 -6.19 -19.50
CA ALA A 225 -42.59 -7.04 -18.53
C ALA A 225 -44.09 -7.16 -18.83
N LYS A 226 -44.73 -6.10 -19.34
CA LYS A 226 -46.19 -6.04 -19.56
C LYS A 226 -46.57 -6.56 -20.94
N LYS A 227 -46.05 -5.93 -21.99
CA LYS A 227 -46.40 -6.18 -23.40
C LYS A 227 -45.61 -7.33 -24.01
N LYS A 228 -44.59 -7.85 -23.33
CA LYS A 228 -43.71 -8.95 -23.79
C LYS A 228 -43.04 -8.64 -25.14
N LYS A 229 -42.87 -7.36 -25.46
CA LYS A 229 -42.22 -6.90 -26.70
C LYS A 229 -40.69 -6.94 -26.52
N PRO A 230 -39.92 -7.41 -27.52
CA PRO A 230 -38.46 -7.35 -27.49
C PRO A 230 -37.92 -5.95 -27.19
N THR A 231 -36.88 -5.89 -26.38
CA THR A 231 -36.18 -4.66 -25.97
C THR A 231 -34.68 -4.88 -26.09
N HIS A 232 -33.93 -3.78 -26.23
CA HIS A 232 -32.47 -3.74 -26.27
C HIS A 232 -31.78 -4.72 -27.25
N CYS A 233 -32.39 -4.91 -28.41
CA CYS A 233 -31.96 -5.91 -29.38
C CYS A 233 -30.82 -5.37 -30.26
N ILE A 234 -29.74 -6.15 -30.41
CA ILE A 234 -28.52 -5.72 -31.14
C ILE A 234 -28.74 -5.44 -32.63
N ASP A 235 -29.80 -6.00 -33.21
CA ASP A 235 -30.24 -5.80 -34.59
C ASP A 235 -31.13 -4.55 -34.76
N VAL A 236 -31.29 -3.74 -33.70
CA VAL A 236 -32.05 -2.48 -33.70
C VAL A 236 -31.11 -1.33 -33.31
N PRO A 237 -30.94 -0.29 -34.15
CA PRO A 237 -29.93 0.75 -33.93
C PRO A 237 -30.28 1.77 -32.82
N LYS A 238 -31.46 1.65 -32.19
CA LYS A 238 -31.96 2.61 -31.20
C LYS A 238 -30.99 2.80 -30.01
N ASP A 239 -30.44 1.72 -29.48
CA ASP A 239 -29.52 1.80 -28.35
C ASP A 239 -28.15 2.36 -28.76
N THR A 240 -27.72 2.12 -30.00
CA THR A 240 -26.48 2.70 -30.52
C THR A 240 -26.56 4.22 -30.52
N ASN A 241 -27.66 4.80 -31.04
CA ASN A 241 -27.87 6.25 -31.03
C ASN A 241 -27.91 6.84 -29.62
N ARG A 242 -28.45 6.09 -28.65
CA ARG A 242 -28.47 6.48 -27.23
C ARG A 242 -27.05 6.49 -26.66
N ASP A 243 -26.32 5.40 -26.81
CA ASP A 243 -24.96 5.28 -26.28
C ASP A 243 -24.04 6.36 -26.88
N ASP A 244 -24.15 6.60 -28.20
CA ASP A 244 -23.34 7.60 -28.90
C ASP A 244 -23.63 9.01 -28.36
N PHE A 245 -24.89 9.35 -28.07
CA PHE A 245 -25.25 10.61 -27.43
C PHE A 245 -24.53 10.80 -26.09
N PHE A 246 -24.52 9.79 -25.21
CA PHE A 246 -23.83 9.88 -23.92
C PHE A 246 -22.32 10.00 -24.09
N LEU A 247 -21.74 9.21 -25.00
CA LEU A 247 -20.30 9.24 -25.27
C LEU A 247 -19.83 10.60 -25.80
N GLU A 248 -20.61 11.24 -26.67
CA GLU A 248 -20.33 12.60 -27.18
C GLU A 248 -20.33 13.66 -26.07
N LYS A 249 -21.03 13.41 -24.96
CA LYS A 249 -21.06 14.28 -23.77
C LYS A 249 -20.05 13.89 -22.72
N ASN A 250 -19.09 13.03 -23.06
CA ASN A 250 -18.05 12.50 -22.18
C ASN A 250 -18.60 11.68 -21.00
N TRP A 251 -19.76 11.05 -21.17
CA TRP A 251 -20.26 10.07 -20.21
C TRP A 251 -19.76 8.68 -20.55
N ILE A 252 -19.42 7.90 -19.52
CA ILE A 252 -19.15 6.48 -19.67
C ILE A 252 -20.51 5.76 -19.73
N VAL A 253 -20.62 4.73 -20.56
CA VAL A 253 -21.83 3.90 -20.63
C VAL A 253 -21.50 2.49 -20.13
N ILE A 254 -22.26 2.02 -19.14
CA ILE A 254 -22.23 0.65 -18.64
C ILE A 254 -23.63 0.06 -18.74
N ARG A 255 -23.79 -0.99 -19.56
CA ARG A 255 -25.05 -1.73 -19.67
C ARG A 255 -24.89 -3.13 -19.09
N PHE A 256 -25.82 -3.55 -18.26
CA PHE A 256 -25.92 -4.90 -17.72
C PHE A 256 -27.14 -5.61 -18.31
N ALA A 257 -27.09 -6.94 -18.43
CA ALA A 257 -28.32 -7.69 -18.59
C ALA A 257 -29.09 -7.68 -17.25
N GLU A 258 -30.42 -7.65 -17.30
CA GLU A 258 -31.25 -7.78 -16.08
C GLU A 258 -30.86 -8.99 -15.23
N GLU A 259 -30.60 -10.14 -15.86
CA GLU A 259 -30.14 -11.37 -15.22
C GLU A 259 -28.87 -11.17 -14.37
N GLN A 260 -27.90 -10.37 -14.85
CA GLN A 260 -26.69 -10.08 -14.08
C GLN A 260 -27.00 -9.30 -12.80
N ILE A 261 -27.97 -8.40 -12.87
CA ILE A 261 -28.39 -7.57 -11.74
C ILE A 261 -29.16 -8.41 -10.73
N VAL A 262 -30.03 -9.31 -11.17
CA VAL A 262 -30.81 -10.17 -10.27
C VAL A 262 -29.92 -11.23 -9.61
N GLU A 263 -29.12 -11.95 -10.40
CA GLU A 263 -28.34 -13.08 -9.87
C GLU A 263 -27.05 -12.64 -9.15
N SER A 264 -26.42 -11.54 -9.58
CA SER A 264 -25.07 -11.16 -9.15
C SER A 264 -24.89 -9.65 -8.93
N PRO A 265 -25.77 -8.97 -8.17
CA PRO A 265 -25.75 -7.51 -8.04
C PRO A 265 -24.44 -6.98 -7.44
N LYS A 266 -23.82 -7.70 -6.50
CA LYS A 266 -22.51 -7.32 -5.94
C LYS A 266 -21.40 -7.35 -6.99
N SER A 267 -21.41 -8.33 -7.90
CA SER A 267 -20.44 -8.40 -8.99
C SER A 267 -20.65 -7.27 -10.00
N CYS A 268 -21.89 -6.80 -10.21
CA CYS A 268 -22.17 -5.58 -10.98
C CYS A 268 -21.58 -4.34 -10.30
N CYS A 269 -21.77 -4.18 -8.98
CA CYS A 269 -21.13 -3.09 -8.22
C CYS A 269 -19.59 -3.17 -8.28
N LYS A 270 -19.00 -4.38 -8.19
CA LYS A 270 -17.56 -4.59 -8.37
C LYS A 270 -17.10 -4.16 -9.76
N PHE A 271 -17.87 -4.47 -10.81
CA PHE A 271 -17.55 -4.07 -12.17
C PHE A 271 -17.49 -2.54 -12.29
N ILE A 272 -18.52 -1.83 -11.82
CA ILE A 272 -18.57 -0.36 -11.80
C ILE A 272 -17.37 0.21 -11.01
N ALA A 273 -17.14 -0.29 -9.80
CA ALA A 273 -16.05 0.16 -8.95
C ALA A 273 -14.67 -0.08 -9.59
N SER A 274 -14.50 -1.18 -10.32
CA SER A 274 -13.27 -1.48 -11.06
C SER A 274 -13.03 -0.50 -12.20
N VAL A 275 -14.08 -0.13 -12.94
CA VAL A 275 -14.00 0.88 -14.01
C VAL A 275 -13.61 2.23 -13.43
N VAL A 276 -14.29 2.68 -12.38
CA VAL A 276 -13.98 3.94 -11.69
C VAL A 276 -12.55 3.92 -11.14
N SER A 277 -12.16 2.84 -10.47
CA SER A 277 -10.81 2.67 -9.90
C SER A 277 -9.73 2.77 -10.98
N LYS A 278 -9.94 2.18 -12.15
CA LYS A 278 -8.98 2.24 -13.26
C LYS A 278 -8.83 3.65 -13.83
N LEU A 279 -9.91 4.43 -13.88
CA LEU A 279 -9.90 5.78 -14.45
C LEU A 279 -9.44 6.87 -13.47
N THR A 280 -9.70 6.65 -12.19
CA THR A 280 -9.48 7.67 -11.14
C THR A 280 -8.33 7.33 -10.21
N GLY A 281 -7.78 6.11 -10.26
CA GLY A 281 -6.78 5.63 -9.31
C GLY A 281 -7.32 5.43 -7.89
N GLN A 282 -8.63 5.62 -7.67
CA GLN A 282 -9.29 5.33 -6.39
C GLN A 282 -9.21 3.84 -6.07
N THR A 283 -9.09 3.52 -4.79
CA THR A 283 -9.04 2.13 -4.35
C THR A 283 -10.43 1.50 -4.39
N LEU A 284 -10.53 0.26 -4.88
CA LEU A 284 -11.75 -0.52 -4.74
C LEU A 284 -12.16 -0.67 -3.25
N PRO A 285 -13.46 -0.54 -2.93
CA PRO A 285 -13.97 -0.86 -1.60
C PRO A 285 -13.55 -2.26 -1.16
N GLY A 286 -13.10 -2.40 0.09
CA GLY A 286 -12.60 -3.68 0.64
C GLY A 286 -13.58 -4.83 0.43
N GLU A 287 -14.88 -4.59 0.69
CA GLU A 287 -15.97 -5.55 0.52
C GLU A 287 -16.13 -6.09 -0.92
N LEU A 288 -15.62 -5.38 -1.93
CA LEU A 288 -15.73 -5.77 -3.35
C LEU A 288 -14.46 -6.46 -3.87
N LYS A 289 -13.37 -6.51 -3.09
CA LYS A 289 -12.11 -7.14 -3.54
C LYS A 289 -12.31 -8.63 -3.80
N ASP A 290 -12.95 -9.32 -2.88
CA ASP A 290 -13.14 -10.78 -2.93
C ASP A 290 -14.43 -11.21 -3.66
N VAL A 291 -15.25 -10.26 -4.11
CA VAL A 291 -16.46 -10.57 -4.88
C VAL A 291 -16.08 -11.20 -6.22
N PRO A 292 -16.70 -12.31 -6.66
CA PRO A 292 -16.37 -12.94 -7.93
C PRO A 292 -16.51 -11.99 -9.13
N ARG A 293 -15.72 -12.25 -10.18
CA ARG A 293 -15.86 -11.55 -11.46
C ARG A 293 -17.28 -11.75 -11.99
N LEU A 294 -17.88 -10.68 -12.51
CA LEU A 294 -19.20 -10.74 -13.13
C LEU A 294 -19.17 -11.68 -14.34
N LYS A 295 -20.12 -12.61 -14.40
CA LYS A 295 -20.26 -13.53 -15.53
C LYS A 295 -20.81 -12.80 -16.74
N ASP A 296 -20.29 -13.12 -17.92
CA ASP A 296 -20.76 -12.53 -19.16
C ASP A 296 -22.11 -13.14 -19.57
N VAL A 297 -23.03 -12.30 -20.06
CA VAL A 297 -24.34 -12.76 -20.58
C VAL A 297 -24.43 -12.41 -22.05
N PRO A 298 -24.67 -13.38 -22.96
CA PRO A 298 -24.76 -13.09 -24.38
C PRO A 298 -25.93 -12.16 -24.69
N ARG A 299 -25.66 -11.09 -25.43
CA ARG A 299 -26.71 -10.17 -25.91
C ARG A 299 -27.71 -10.92 -26.79
N TRP A 300 -28.82 -10.27 -27.09
CA TRP A 300 -29.90 -10.87 -27.88
C TRP A 300 -30.28 -9.99 -29.06
N ASN A 301 -30.69 -10.66 -30.14
CA ASN A 301 -31.40 -10.05 -31.24
C ASN A 301 -32.92 -10.19 -31.04
N THR A 302 -33.69 -9.54 -31.90
CA THR A 302 -35.16 -9.54 -31.86
C THR A 302 -35.73 -10.96 -31.83
N LYS A 303 -35.17 -11.90 -32.61
CA LYS A 303 -35.62 -13.29 -32.65
C LYS A 303 -35.40 -14.01 -31.31
N LYS A 304 -34.22 -13.86 -30.71
CA LYS A 304 -33.87 -14.45 -29.40
C LYS A 304 -34.72 -13.85 -28.28
N ALA A 305 -34.90 -12.54 -28.27
CA ALA A 305 -35.79 -11.84 -27.33
C ALA A 305 -37.24 -12.33 -27.40
N LYS A 306 -37.82 -12.48 -28.61
CA LYS A 306 -39.16 -13.08 -28.79
C LYS A 306 -39.25 -14.49 -28.21
N ARG A 307 -38.20 -15.31 -28.40
CA ARG A 307 -38.14 -16.66 -27.83
C ARG A 307 -38.06 -16.63 -26.30
N MET A 308 -37.26 -15.73 -25.73
CA MET A 308 -37.16 -15.52 -24.28
C MET A 308 -38.51 -15.09 -23.69
N ALA A 309 -39.22 -14.19 -24.37
CA ALA A 309 -40.56 -13.75 -23.97
C ALA A 309 -41.58 -14.91 -23.92
N ARG A 310 -41.64 -15.73 -24.98
CA ARG A 310 -42.51 -16.92 -25.03
C ARG A 310 -42.20 -17.92 -23.92
N LYS A 311 -40.92 -18.11 -23.63
CA LYS A 311 -40.46 -19.01 -22.57
C LYS A 311 -40.60 -18.42 -21.16
N LYS A 312 -41.00 -17.15 -21.02
CA LYS A 312 -41.00 -16.42 -19.74
C LYS A 312 -39.62 -16.44 -19.07
N TYR A 313 -38.56 -16.23 -19.86
CA TYR A 313 -37.17 -16.32 -19.42
C TYR A 313 -36.86 -15.54 -18.13
N ARG A 314 -37.42 -14.32 -17.99
CA ARG A 314 -37.26 -13.46 -16.79
C ARG A 314 -37.79 -14.10 -15.49
N ASN A 315 -38.52 -15.21 -15.55
CA ASN A 315 -39.05 -15.90 -14.36
C ASN A 315 -38.09 -16.96 -13.79
N TYR A 316 -36.96 -17.22 -14.46
CA TYR A 316 -36.03 -18.29 -14.09
C TYR A 316 -34.76 -17.80 -13.38
N TYR A 317 -34.66 -16.51 -13.14
CA TYR A 317 -33.62 -15.90 -12.31
C TYR A 317 -34.25 -15.03 -11.22
#